data_AF-A0AAW4ZHP6-F1
#
_entry.id   AF-A0AAW4ZHP6-F1
#
_cell.length_a   1.000
_cell.length_b   1.000
_cell.length_c   1.000
_cell.angle_alpha   90.00
_cell.angle_beta   90.00
_cell.angle_gamma   90.00
#
_symmetry.space_group_name_H-M   'P 1'
#
loop_
_entity.id
_entity.type
_entity.pdbx_description
1 polymer ?
#
loop_
_entity_poly.entity_id
_entity_poly.type
_entity_poly.pdbx_seq_one_letter_code
_entity_poly.pdbx_strand_id
1 'polypeptide(L)' 'SVTVNNQGSYMALVPEGANFKATSYNPDGTVYARFDQSGNVEYYTYDAAGRVVRVEDQYGNILKTYEYNKLNN' A
#
# COMPACT_ATOMS: atom_id res chain seq x y z
N SER A 1 21.15 8.83 13.37
CA SER A 1 19.74 8.77 12.98
C SER A 1 19.41 7.33 12.66
N VAL A 2 18.59 6.66 13.47
CA VAL A 2 18.14 5.30 13.14
C VAL A 2 17.07 5.47 12.06
N THR A 3 17.42 5.21 10.81
CA THR A 3 16.44 5.05 9.74
C THR A 3 15.67 3.76 10.05
N VAL A 4 14.55 3.89 10.76
CA VAL A 4 13.63 2.77 10.95
C VAL A 4 13.10 2.47 9.55
N ASN A 5 13.62 1.42 8.91
CA ASN A 5 13.03 0.86 7.72
C ASN A 5 11.68 0.28 8.14
N ASN A 6 10.64 1.12 8.16
CA ASN A 6 9.29 0.77 8.58
C ASN A 6 8.56 -0.06 7.51
N GLN A 7 9.31 -0.85 6.74
CA GLN A 7 8.75 -1.88 5.87
C GLN A 7 8.27 -3.00 6.80
N GLY A 8 7.09 -2.80 7.40
CA GLY A 8 6.42 -3.82 8.18
C GLY A 8 6.44 -5.11 7.40
N SER A 9 7.04 -6.16 7.96
CA SER A 9 7.04 -7.47 7.30
C SER A 9 5.65 -8.04 7.41
N TYR A 10 4.95 -8.14 6.28
CA TYR A 10 3.66 -8.81 6.22
C TYR A 10 3.87 -10.32 6.16
N MET A 11 3.23 -11.06 7.06
CA MET A 11 3.19 -12.51 7.02
C MET A 11 1.73 -12.96 6.90
N ALA A 12 1.43 -13.76 5.88
CA ALA A 12 0.18 -14.49 5.77
C ALA A 12 0.47 -15.99 5.91
N LEU A 13 -0.14 -16.63 6.91
CA LEU A 13 -0.11 -18.09 7.03
C LEU A 13 -1.30 -18.65 6.25
N VAL A 14 -1.01 -19.26 5.10
CA VAL A 14 -2.00 -19.88 4.24
C VAL A 14 -1.60 -21.33 3.95
N PRO A 15 -2.55 -22.23 3.65
CA PRO A 15 -2.22 -23.57 3.16
C PRO A 15 -1.32 -23.50 1.92
N GLU A 16 -0.47 -24.50 1.76
CA GLU A 16 0.39 -24.60 0.57
C GLU A 16 -0.47 -24.61 -0.71
N GLY A 17 -0.11 -23.77 -1.69
CA GLY A 17 -0.84 -23.62 -2.95
C GLY A 17 -2.14 -22.80 -2.87
N ALA A 18 -2.49 -22.23 -1.71
CA ALA A 18 -3.66 -21.37 -1.58
C ALA A 18 -3.46 -20.05 -2.33
N ASN A 19 -4.45 -19.67 -3.15
CA ASN A 19 -4.54 -18.32 -3.68
C ASN A 19 -5.15 -17.41 -2.61
N PHE A 20 -4.55 -16.25 -2.36
CA PHE A 20 -5.06 -15.32 -1.37
C PHE A 20 -4.83 -13.87 -1.80
N LYS A 21 -5.66 -12.99 -1.25
CA LYS A 21 -5.43 -11.55 -1.28
C LYS A 21 -5.57 -11.03 0.13
N ALA A 22 -4.60 -10.25 0.56
CA ALA A 22 -4.58 -9.61 1.86
C ALA A 22 -4.54 -8.09 1.67
N THR A 23 -5.16 -7.39 2.60
CA THR A 23 -5.18 -5.93 2.65
C THR A 23 -4.86 -5.51 4.07
N SER A 24 -3.85 -4.66 4.24
CA SER A 24 -3.58 -3.98 5.50
C SER A 24 -4.18 -2.59 5.48
N TYR A 25 -4.54 -2.09 6.65
CA TYR A 25 -5.19 -0.80 6.81
C TYR A 25 -4.37 0.10 7.73
N ASN A 26 -4.35 1.38 7.43
CA ASN A 26 -3.89 2.42 8.34
C ASN A 26 -4.89 2.59 9.51
N PRO A 27 -4.50 3.26 10.61
CA PRO A 27 -5.39 3.51 11.75
C PRO A 27 -6.67 4.29 11.39
N ASP A 28 -6.64 5.08 10.32
CA ASP A 28 -7.79 5.84 9.81
C ASP A 28 -8.72 5.00 8.90
N GLY A 29 -8.42 3.72 8.70
CA GLY A 29 -9.19 2.80 7.87
C GLY A 29 -8.85 2.87 6.38
N THR A 30 -7.93 3.73 5.95
CA THR A 30 -7.42 3.72 4.57
C THR A 30 -6.55 2.48 4.31
N VAL A 31 -6.43 2.05 3.06
CA VAL A 31 -5.62 0.87 2.71
C VAL A 31 -4.16 1.24 2.77
N TYR A 32 -3.35 0.54 3.56
CA TYR A 32 -1.91 0.80 3.59
C TYR A 32 -1.18 -0.01 2.52
N ALA A 33 -1.44 -1.32 2.48
CA ALA A 33 -0.87 -2.22 1.48
C ALA A 33 -1.85 -3.29 1.04
N ARG A 34 -1.67 -3.77 -0.19
CA ARG A 34 -2.30 -4.99 -0.70
C ARG A 34 -1.23 -5.95 -1.14
N PHE A 35 -1.44 -7.23 -0.89
CA PHE A 35 -0.53 -8.27 -1.36
C PHE A 35 -1.25 -9.59 -1.62
N ASP A 36 -0.63 -10.43 -2.43
CA ASP A 36 -1.21 -11.69 -2.89
C ASP A 36 -0.25 -12.89 -2.69
N GLN A 37 -0.74 -14.08 -3.06
CA GLN A 37 0.03 -15.33 -2.99
C GLN A 37 1.30 -15.34 -3.85
N SER A 38 1.39 -14.46 -4.85
CA SER A 38 2.56 -14.36 -5.73
C SER A 38 3.66 -13.49 -5.12
N GLY A 39 3.41 -12.89 -3.95
CA GLY A 39 4.33 -11.95 -3.30
C GLY A 39 4.37 -10.57 -3.95
N ASN A 40 3.38 -10.25 -4.80
CA ASN A 40 3.22 -8.89 -5.30
C ASN A 40 2.66 -8.02 -4.18
N VAL A 41 3.27 -6.86 -3.93
CA VAL A 41 2.80 -5.89 -2.94
C VAL A 41 2.58 -4.55 -3.62
N GLU A 42 1.46 -3.91 -3.29
CA GLU A 42 1.14 -2.54 -3.65
C GLU A 42 1.00 -1.71 -2.37
N TYR A 43 1.74 -0.61 -2.28
CA TYR A 43 1.61 0.39 -1.21
C TYR A 43 0.82 1.60 -1.70
N TYR A 44 0.00 2.15 -0.82
CA TYR A 44 -0.88 3.27 -1.14
C TYR A 44 -0.56 4.47 -0.26
N THR A 45 -0.42 5.63 -0.90
CA THR A 45 -0.21 6.91 -0.23
C THR A 45 -1.37 7.85 -0.55
N TYR A 46 -1.73 8.68 0.43
CA TYR A 46 -2.92 9.51 0.39
C TYR A 46 -2.59 10.99 0.59
N ASP A 47 -3.41 11.86 -0.01
CA ASP A 47 -3.42 13.27 0.35
C ASP A 47 -4.21 13.51 1.65
N ALA A 48 -4.18 14.77 2.12
CA ALA A 48 -4.91 15.19 3.32
C ALA A 48 -6.44 15.05 3.22
N ALA A 49 -6.99 14.84 2.02
CA ALA A 49 -8.41 14.59 1.81
C ALA A 49 -8.75 13.09 1.73
N GLY A 50 -7.78 12.20 2.01
CA GLY A 50 -7.96 10.75 1.98
C GLY A 50 -8.02 10.16 0.57
N ARG A 51 -7.51 10.87 -0.45
CA ARG A 51 -7.47 10.40 -1.84
C ARG A 51 -6.11 9.82 -2.17
N VAL A 52 -6.06 8.69 -2.88
CA VAL A 52 -4.80 8.02 -3.26
C VAL A 52 -4.01 8.90 -4.23
N VAL A 53 -2.80 9.31 -3.89
CA VAL A 53 -1.93 10.12 -4.77
C VAL A 53 -0.83 9.31 -5.44
N ARG A 54 -0.44 8.17 -4.87
CA ARG A 54 0.61 7.32 -5.42
C ARG A 54 0.49 5.88 -4.95
N VAL A 55 0.77 4.97 -5.88
CA VAL A 55 0.84 3.53 -5.66
C VAL A 55 2.24 3.05 -6.03
N GLU A 56 2.87 2.28 -5.16
CA GLU A 56 4.25 1.77 -5.33
C GLU A 56 4.30 0.26 -5.15
N ASP A 57 5.27 -0.40 -5.79
CA ASP A 57 5.53 -1.82 -5.56
C ASP A 57 6.44 -2.08 -4.34
N GLN A 58 6.69 -3.36 -4.02
CA GLN A 58 7.63 -3.75 -2.95
C GLN A 58 9.07 -3.22 -3.10
N TYR A 59 9.47 -2.84 -4.31
CA TYR A 59 10.81 -2.36 -4.63
C TYR A 59 10.89 -0.83 -4.66
N GLY A 60 9.78 -0.14 -4.38
CA GLY A 60 9.69 1.32 -4.42
C GLY A 60 9.50 1.89 -5.83
N ASN A 61 9.22 1.05 -6.83
CA ASN A 61 8.86 1.55 -8.16
C ASN A 61 7.46 2.13 -8.12
N ILE A 62 7.30 3.29 -8.76
CA ILE A 62 6.00 3.93 -8.90
C ILE A 62 5.19 3.15 -9.94
N LEU A 63 4.08 2.55 -9.50
CA LEU A 63 3.13 1.88 -10.38
C LEU A 63 2.14 2.90 -10.97
N LYS A 64 1.64 3.82 -10.13
CA LYS A 64 0.66 4.85 -10.51
C LYS A 64 0.82 6.13 -9.69
N THR A 65 0.53 7.28 -10.29
CA THR A 65 0.35 8.56 -9.61
C THR A 65 -0.98 9.18 -10.00
N TYR A 66 -1.61 9.87 -9.06
CA TYR A 66 -2.85 10.59 -9.26
C TYR A 66 -2.66 12.03 -8.83
N GLU A 67 -3.01 12.96 -9.73
CA GLU A 67 -3.04 14.37 -9.43
C GLU A 67 -4.49 14.83 -9.33
N TYR A 68 -4.82 15.41 -8.19
CA TYR A 68 -6.13 15.99 -7.97
C TYR A 68 -6.00 17.51 -7.84
N ASN A 69 -6.52 18.23 -8.83
CA ASN A 69 -6.65 19.67 -8.73
C ASN A 69 -7.58 19.99 -7.55
N LYS A 70 -7.09 20.78 -6.58
CA LYS A 70 -7.99 21.50 -5.68
C LYS A 70 -8.80 22.43 -6.56
N LEU A 71 -10.06 22.09 -6.82
CA LEU A 71 -11.01 23.07 -7.31
C LEU A 71 -11.18 24.10 -6.19
N ASN A 72 -10.37 25.15 -6.25
CA ASN A 72 -10.61 26.37 -5.50
C ASN A 72 -11.90 26.96 -6.09
N ASN A 73 -13.03 26.68 -5.46
CA ASN A 73 -14.24 27.48 -5.63
C ASN A 73 -14.13 28.74 -4.77
#